data_AF-A0A3N5PL12-F1
#
_entry.id   AF-A0A3N5PL12-F1
#
_cell.length_a   1.000
_cell.length_b   1.000
_cell.length_c   1.000
_cell.angle_alpha   90.00
_cell.angle_beta   90.00
_cell.angle_gamma   90.00
#
_symmetry.space_group_name_H-M   'P 1'
#
loop_
_entity.id
_entity.type
_entity.pdbx_description
1 polymer ?
#
loop_
_entity_poly.entity_id
_entity_poly.type
_entity_poly.pdbx_seq_one_letter_code
_entity_poly.pdbx_strand_id
1 'polypeptide(L)'
;MTQPVNEPRPETEGQEKPAVTSRLNNLAVTLARDHSLASRPLAAPSPLDRLEALETLLEAAHAHYVLLSESEEMLSGAAEWLLDNHYVVRQAARQVRKNIPRGYYRRLPKLSAAPWEGIARVYVLARAFVSHEDGMVDTARLARFVRAYQELAPLTMGELWALPTIVRLVLLELLAQAVSADVAEEMPAGLEPVLDLPVSENLAQVALVGNCIRGLRSLAAEDWEAFFEGVSRVEALLRQDPSGVYPRMDFQTRNRYRQAVEELARGEPAVEEEVARQTVALAQRGRREGEPAPRRGHVGYYLLDRGHAE
;
A
#
# COMPACT_ATOMS: atom_id res chain seq x y z
N MET A 1 19.74 -7.22 -58.75
CA MET A 1 20.49 -7.35 -57.48
C MET A 1 19.82 -6.44 -56.48
N THR A 2 18.87 -6.98 -55.73
CA THR A 2 17.97 -6.23 -54.86
C THR A 2 18.43 -6.45 -53.42
N GLN A 3 18.88 -5.40 -52.75
CA GLN A 3 19.31 -5.44 -51.35
C GLN A 3 18.11 -5.70 -50.43
N PRO A 4 18.26 -6.47 -49.34
CA PRO A 4 17.16 -6.65 -48.39
C PRO A 4 17.05 -5.43 -47.47
N VAL A 5 15.82 -4.97 -47.31
CA VAL A 5 15.40 -3.92 -46.38
C VAL A 5 15.57 -4.46 -44.95
N ASN A 6 16.32 -3.72 -44.12
CA ASN A 6 16.56 -4.04 -42.73
C ASN A 6 15.37 -3.52 -41.90
N GLU A 7 14.47 -4.40 -41.46
CA GLU A 7 13.40 -4.07 -40.53
C GLU A 7 13.96 -3.86 -39.11
N PRO A 8 13.54 -2.81 -38.38
CA PRO A 8 13.94 -2.65 -36.99
C PRO A 8 13.22 -3.69 -36.12
N ARG A 9 14.00 -4.44 -35.33
CA ARG A 9 13.49 -5.35 -34.29
C ARG A 9 12.72 -4.56 -33.21
N PRO A 10 11.63 -5.12 -32.66
CA PRO A 10 10.93 -4.48 -31.55
C PRO A 10 11.83 -4.45 -30.31
N GLU A 11 11.86 -3.29 -29.67
CA GLU A 11 12.53 -3.03 -28.40
C GLU A 11 12.01 -4.01 -27.34
N THR A 12 12.91 -4.84 -26.81
CA THR A 12 12.61 -5.72 -25.68
C THR A 12 12.34 -4.88 -24.44
N GLU A 13 11.10 -4.97 -23.93
CA GLU A 13 10.68 -4.50 -22.61
C GLU A 13 11.66 -4.94 -21.51
N GLY A 14 11.86 -4.07 -20.54
CA GLY A 14 12.93 -4.09 -19.54
C GLY A 14 13.11 -5.43 -18.81
N GLN A 15 14.22 -6.10 -19.10
CA GLN A 15 14.77 -7.13 -18.23
C GLN A 15 15.44 -6.45 -17.02
N GLU A 16 14.71 -6.37 -15.90
CA GLU A 16 15.23 -5.88 -14.61
C GLU A 16 16.39 -6.76 -14.11
N LYS A 17 17.45 -6.11 -13.58
CA LYS A 17 18.60 -6.81 -13.01
C LYS A 17 18.21 -7.60 -11.74
N PRO A 18 18.56 -8.90 -11.63
CA PRO A 18 18.17 -9.76 -10.51
C PRO A 18 18.62 -9.26 -9.11
N ALA A 19 19.66 -8.42 -9.05
CA ALA A 19 20.16 -7.85 -7.80
C ALA A 19 19.20 -6.80 -7.17
N VAL A 20 18.40 -6.08 -7.97
CA VAL A 20 17.46 -5.05 -7.45
C VAL A 20 16.25 -5.71 -6.79
N THR A 21 15.68 -6.72 -7.46
CA THR A 21 14.59 -7.55 -6.90
C THR A 21 15.01 -8.25 -5.62
N SER A 22 16.28 -8.65 -5.51
CA SER A 22 16.84 -9.24 -4.29
C SER A 22 16.89 -8.25 -3.11
N ARG A 23 17.30 -6.99 -3.33
CA ARG A 23 17.39 -5.99 -2.26
C ARG A 23 16.03 -5.62 -1.67
N LEU A 24 15.03 -5.37 -2.52
CA LEU A 24 13.67 -5.04 -2.08
C LEU A 24 13.03 -6.20 -1.29
N ASN A 25 13.22 -7.44 -1.75
CA ASN A 25 12.75 -8.62 -1.03
C ASN A 25 13.47 -8.81 0.31
N ASN A 26 14.79 -8.59 0.36
CA ASN A 26 15.54 -8.67 1.61
C ASN A 26 15.07 -7.61 2.61
N LEU A 27 14.76 -6.39 2.17
CA LEU A 27 14.18 -5.36 3.02
C LEU A 27 12.83 -5.83 3.59
N ALA A 28 11.96 -6.40 2.76
CA ALA A 28 10.67 -6.94 3.20
C ALA A 28 10.84 -8.01 4.28
N VAL A 29 11.75 -8.96 4.06
CA VAL A 29 12.03 -10.07 5.00
C VAL A 29 12.62 -9.55 6.31
N THR A 30 13.53 -8.58 6.26
CA THR A 30 14.12 -7.96 7.47
C THR A 30 13.03 -7.28 8.30
N LEU A 31 12.21 -6.43 7.68
CA LEU A 31 11.09 -5.77 8.37
C LEU A 31 10.12 -6.79 8.97
N ALA A 32 9.84 -7.89 8.27
CA ALA A 32 8.93 -8.91 8.76
C ALA A 32 9.46 -9.63 10.02
N ARG A 33 10.78 -9.74 10.17
CA ARG A 33 11.42 -10.29 11.38
C ARG A 33 11.41 -9.29 12.54
N ASP A 34 11.61 -8.01 12.23
CA ASP A 34 11.77 -6.96 13.24
C ASP A 34 10.42 -6.46 13.78
N HIS A 35 9.36 -6.52 12.96
CA HIS A 35 8.04 -6.04 13.33
C HIS A 35 7.34 -6.96 14.33
N SER A 36 7.24 -6.48 15.57
CA SER A 36 6.41 -7.08 16.61
C SER A 36 5.13 -6.27 16.84
N LEU A 37 3.98 -6.95 16.94
CA LEU A 37 2.68 -6.32 17.15
C LEU A 37 2.38 -6.09 18.64
N ALA A 38 1.81 -4.93 18.95
CA ALA A 38 1.38 -4.60 20.31
C ALA A 38 0.03 -5.27 20.62
N SER A 39 -0.04 -6.04 21.70
CA SER A 39 -1.31 -6.58 22.22
C SER A 39 -2.20 -5.49 22.81
N ARG A 40 -1.60 -4.42 23.35
CA ARG A 40 -2.29 -3.19 23.80
C ARG A 40 -1.48 -1.99 23.32
N PRO A 41 -1.85 -1.37 22.20
CA PRO A 41 -1.08 -0.28 21.64
C PRO A 41 -1.14 0.96 22.54
N LEU A 42 0.01 1.63 22.71
CA LEU A 42 0.06 2.95 23.29
C LEU A 42 -0.62 3.97 22.37
N ALA A 43 -1.18 5.02 22.98
CA ALA A 43 -1.68 6.16 22.24
C ALA A 43 -0.50 6.91 21.60
N ALA A 44 -0.38 6.81 20.28
CA ALA A 44 0.57 7.58 19.48
C ALA A 44 -0.20 8.50 18.50
N PRO A 45 0.34 9.69 18.16
CA PRO A 45 -0.23 10.53 17.11
C PRO A 45 -0.33 9.75 15.79
N SER A 46 -1.47 9.86 15.11
CA SER A 46 -1.61 9.22 13.80
C SER A 46 -0.79 9.98 12.77
N PRO A 47 -0.09 9.30 11.85
CA PRO A 47 0.47 9.96 10.67
C PRO A 47 -0.58 10.73 9.86
N LEU A 48 -1.85 10.31 9.91
CA LEU A 48 -2.95 11.01 9.25
C LEU A 48 -3.26 12.38 9.88
N ASP A 49 -2.89 12.60 11.14
CA ASP A 49 -3.12 13.88 11.81
C ASP A 49 -2.25 15.00 11.23
N ARG A 50 -1.22 14.67 10.45
CA ARG A 50 -0.29 15.63 9.81
C ARG A 50 -0.71 16.01 8.40
N LEU A 51 -1.76 15.41 7.85
CA LEU A 51 -2.17 15.61 6.46
C LEU A 51 -2.47 17.09 6.17
N GLU A 52 -3.09 17.80 7.10
CA GLU A 52 -3.37 19.24 6.96
C GLU A 52 -2.09 20.06 6.90
N ALA A 53 -1.11 19.74 7.75
CA ALA A 53 0.19 20.41 7.74
C ALA A 53 0.98 20.12 6.45
N LEU A 54 0.92 18.88 5.93
CA LEU A 54 1.50 18.54 4.61
C LEU A 54 0.85 19.35 3.48
N GLU A 55 -0.49 19.47 3.49
CA GLU A 55 -1.21 20.28 2.51
C GLU A 55 -0.78 21.74 2.58
N THR A 56 -0.71 22.33 3.77
CA THR A 56 -0.26 23.72 3.96
C THR A 56 1.15 23.96 3.37
N LEU A 57 2.11 23.07 3.68
CA LEU A 57 3.47 23.21 3.17
C LEU A 57 3.54 23.07 1.64
N LEU A 58 2.81 22.10 1.07
CA LEU A 58 2.78 21.88 -0.37
C LEU A 58 2.06 23.01 -1.12
N GLU A 59 1.03 23.61 -0.51
CA GLU A 59 0.36 24.80 -1.05
C GLU A 59 1.27 26.04 -0.98
N ALA A 60 2.06 26.19 0.11
CA ALA A 60 3.07 27.24 0.22
C ALA A 60 4.15 27.08 -0.85
N ALA A 61 4.70 25.88 -1.04
CA ALA A 61 5.67 25.59 -2.09
C ALA A 61 5.13 25.92 -3.49
N HIS A 62 3.88 25.52 -3.78
CA HIS A 62 3.24 25.87 -5.04
C HIS A 62 3.12 27.40 -5.22
N ALA A 63 2.64 28.12 -4.20
CA ALA A 63 2.51 29.58 -4.25
C ALA A 63 3.86 30.28 -4.44
N HIS A 64 4.90 29.82 -3.74
CA HIS A 64 6.27 30.29 -3.90
C HIS A 64 6.77 30.11 -5.34
N TYR A 65 6.60 28.93 -5.93
CA TYR A 65 7.02 28.68 -7.32
C TYR A 65 6.18 29.45 -8.36
N VAL A 66 4.91 29.76 -8.08
CA VAL A 66 4.13 30.65 -8.95
C VAL A 66 4.75 32.05 -8.98
N LEU A 67 5.11 32.61 -7.81
CA LEU A 67 5.76 33.92 -7.75
C LEU A 67 7.12 33.94 -8.45
N LEU A 68 7.92 32.88 -8.28
CA LEU A 68 9.18 32.72 -9.01
C LEU A 68 8.99 32.56 -10.53
N SER A 69 7.86 32.01 -10.98
CA SER A 69 7.57 31.89 -12.42
C SER A 69 7.19 33.24 -13.06
N GLU A 70 6.73 34.19 -12.25
CA GLU A 70 6.38 35.55 -12.68
C GLU A 70 7.61 36.48 -12.69
N SER A 71 8.68 36.13 -11.98
CA SER A 71 9.96 36.83 -12.07
C SER A 71 10.75 36.37 -13.31
N GLU A 72 11.70 37.17 -13.82
CA GLU A 72 12.59 36.76 -14.92
C GLU A 72 13.62 35.70 -14.48
N GLU A 73 13.42 35.05 -13.34
CA GLU A 73 14.30 34.02 -12.78
C GLU A 73 14.04 32.65 -13.42
N MET A 74 15.09 31.84 -13.53
CA MET A 74 14.98 30.50 -14.07
C MET A 74 14.40 29.56 -13.01
N LEU A 75 13.23 28.98 -13.28
CA LEU A 75 12.64 27.95 -12.43
C LEU A 75 13.54 26.72 -12.36
N SER A 76 13.59 26.11 -11.17
CA SER A 76 14.17 24.77 -11.04
C SER A 76 13.24 23.76 -11.74
N GLY A 77 13.80 22.67 -12.27
CA GLY A 77 12.97 21.61 -12.84
C GLY A 77 12.01 20.98 -11.82
N ALA A 78 12.37 21.01 -10.52
CA ALA A 78 11.47 20.55 -9.44
C ALA A 78 10.26 21.48 -9.28
N ALA A 79 10.47 22.80 -9.39
CA ALA A 79 9.40 23.80 -9.36
C ALA A 79 8.45 23.62 -10.56
N GLU A 80 8.98 23.47 -11.78
CA GLU A 80 8.19 23.19 -12.98
C GLU A 80 7.32 21.94 -12.81
N TRP A 81 7.91 20.83 -12.33
CA TRP A 81 7.16 19.61 -12.05
C TRP A 81 6.03 19.84 -11.04
N LEU A 82 6.25 20.60 -9.97
CA LEU A 82 5.20 20.83 -8.98
C LEU A 82 4.08 21.71 -9.56
N LEU A 83 4.41 22.76 -10.30
CA LEU A 83 3.43 23.65 -10.95
C LEU A 83 2.53 22.88 -11.92
N ASP A 84 3.12 22.12 -12.84
CA ASP A 84 2.40 21.35 -13.85
C ASP A 84 1.49 20.27 -13.25
N ASN A 85 1.82 19.78 -12.04
CA ASN A 85 1.21 18.59 -11.46
C ASN A 85 0.53 18.84 -10.10
N HIS A 86 0.39 20.10 -9.68
CA HIS A 86 -0.19 20.44 -8.37
C HIS A 86 -1.59 19.85 -8.15
N TYR A 87 -2.39 19.70 -9.21
CA TYR A 87 -3.69 19.05 -9.13
C TYR A 87 -3.61 17.58 -8.67
N VAL A 88 -2.55 16.85 -9.06
CA VAL A 88 -2.30 15.45 -8.65
C VAL A 88 -2.06 15.40 -7.14
N VAL A 89 -1.26 16.34 -6.62
CA VAL A 89 -0.94 16.47 -5.19
C VAL A 89 -2.22 16.73 -4.38
N ARG A 90 -3.01 17.73 -4.79
CA ARG A 90 -4.29 18.05 -4.13
C ARG A 90 -5.28 16.89 -4.19
N GLN A 91 -5.35 16.19 -5.32
CA GLN A 91 -6.20 15.01 -5.46
C GLN A 91 -5.75 13.88 -4.52
N ALA A 92 -4.45 13.63 -4.41
CA ALA A 92 -3.90 12.63 -3.50
C ALA A 92 -4.25 12.94 -2.03
N ALA A 93 -4.08 14.18 -1.59
CA ALA A 93 -4.41 14.59 -0.22
C ALA A 93 -5.91 14.44 0.09
N ARG A 94 -6.78 14.80 -0.86
CA ARG A 94 -8.23 14.56 -0.76
C ARG A 94 -8.57 13.07 -0.65
N GLN A 95 -7.90 12.21 -1.44
CA GLN A 95 -8.08 10.76 -1.38
C GLN A 95 -7.64 10.20 -0.02
N VAL A 96 -6.51 10.67 0.54
CA VAL A 96 -6.05 10.26 1.88
C VAL A 96 -7.10 10.59 2.94
N ARG A 97 -7.59 11.83 2.94
CA ARG A 97 -8.62 12.29 3.88
C ARG A 97 -9.91 11.47 3.79
N LYS A 98 -10.32 11.08 2.58
CA LYS A 98 -11.57 10.35 2.34
C LYS A 98 -11.48 8.85 2.67
N ASN A 99 -10.37 8.20 2.31
CA ASN A 99 -10.32 6.75 2.25
C ASN A 99 -9.88 6.07 3.55
N ILE A 100 -9.21 6.79 4.46
CA ILE A 100 -8.91 6.26 5.79
C ILE A 100 -9.48 7.18 6.88
N PRO A 101 -10.71 6.91 7.35
CA PRO A 101 -11.24 7.55 8.54
C PRO A 101 -10.38 7.25 9.77
N ARG A 102 -10.31 8.19 10.73
CA ARG A 102 -9.55 8.02 12.00
C ARG A 102 -9.91 6.72 12.75
N GLY A 103 -11.19 6.36 12.77
CA GLY A 103 -11.66 5.12 13.40
C GLY A 103 -11.11 3.85 12.74
N TYR A 104 -10.95 3.86 11.42
CA TYR A 104 -10.34 2.75 10.69
C TYR A 104 -8.86 2.63 11.01
N TYR A 105 -8.11 3.74 10.95
CA TYR A 105 -6.68 3.75 11.30
C TYR A 105 -6.41 3.24 12.72
N ARG A 106 -7.27 3.58 13.69
CA ARG A 106 -7.14 3.13 15.09
C ARG A 106 -7.19 1.61 15.25
N ARG A 107 -7.93 0.91 14.39
CA ARG A 107 -8.05 -0.56 14.42
C ARG A 107 -6.88 -1.28 13.76
N LEU A 108 -6.08 -0.60 12.95
CA LEU A 108 -4.94 -1.23 12.28
C LEU A 108 -3.89 -1.71 13.30
N PRO A 109 -3.31 -2.91 13.12
CA PRO A 109 -2.25 -3.44 13.97
C PRO A 109 -1.09 -2.45 14.16
N LYS A 110 -0.71 -2.23 15.42
CA LYS A 110 0.37 -1.29 15.80
C LYS A 110 1.62 -2.05 16.20
N LEU A 111 2.77 -1.44 15.96
CA LEU A 111 4.05 -1.97 16.41
C LEU A 111 4.25 -1.72 17.92
N SER A 112 4.95 -2.64 18.58
CA SER A 112 5.20 -2.62 20.03
C SER A 112 6.58 -2.09 20.43
N ALA A 113 7.45 -1.79 19.46
CA ALA A 113 8.85 -1.44 19.71
C ALA A 113 9.20 -0.09 19.09
N ALA A 114 10.06 0.67 19.79
CA ALA A 114 10.64 1.90 19.28
C ALA A 114 11.45 1.65 17.99
N PRO A 115 11.55 2.65 17.07
CA PRO A 115 10.96 3.99 17.16
C PRO A 115 9.49 4.07 16.73
N TRP A 116 8.88 2.94 16.36
CA TRP A 116 7.54 2.89 15.75
C TRP A 116 6.43 2.47 16.71
N GLU A 117 6.67 2.53 18.01
CA GLU A 117 5.71 2.09 19.02
C GLU A 117 4.38 2.86 18.91
N GLY A 118 3.26 2.13 18.85
CA GLY A 118 1.93 2.71 18.68
C GLY A 118 1.59 3.14 17.24
N ILE A 119 2.54 3.07 16.29
CA ILE A 119 2.32 3.38 14.87
C ILE A 119 1.82 2.15 14.12
N ALA A 120 0.92 2.34 13.14
CA ALA A 120 0.43 1.26 12.31
C ALA A 120 1.58 0.63 11.51
N ARG A 121 1.70 -0.68 11.57
CA ARG A 121 2.74 -1.43 10.86
C ARG A 121 2.71 -1.21 9.34
N VAL A 122 1.51 -1.12 8.76
CA VAL A 122 1.33 -0.79 7.33
C VAL A 122 1.93 0.58 6.93
N TYR A 123 1.98 1.55 7.83
CA TYR A 123 2.62 2.85 7.57
C TYR A 123 4.14 2.72 7.52
N VAL A 124 4.74 1.97 8.45
CA VAL A 124 6.19 1.71 8.43
C VAL A 124 6.59 0.93 7.18
N LEU A 125 5.77 -0.04 6.78
CA LEU A 125 5.92 -0.76 5.52
C LEU A 125 5.91 0.14 4.30
N ALA A 126 4.92 1.03 4.20
CA ALA A 126 4.82 1.97 3.09
C ALA A 126 6.00 2.95 3.06
N ARG A 127 6.44 3.45 4.22
CA ARG A 127 7.64 4.29 4.32
C ARG A 127 8.88 3.58 3.81
N ALA A 128 9.14 2.37 4.28
CA ALA A 128 10.31 1.60 3.86
C ALA A 128 10.30 1.32 2.35
N PHE A 129 9.13 0.98 1.78
CA PHE A 129 8.99 0.78 0.34
C PHE A 129 9.25 2.06 -0.46
N VAL A 130 8.58 3.16 -0.11
CA VAL A 130 8.69 4.44 -0.83
C VAL A 130 10.11 5.00 -0.76
N SER A 131 10.76 4.90 0.41
CA SER A 131 12.16 5.28 0.57
C SER A 131 13.10 4.41 -0.24
N HIS A 132 12.95 3.08 -0.21
CA HIS A 132 13.80 2.18 -0.98
C HIS A 132 13.69 2.39 -2.50
N GLU A 133 12.50 2.77 -2.97
CA GLU A 133 12.23 3.04 -4.39
C GLU A 133 12.36 4.53 -4.75
N ASP A 134 12.89 5.39 -3.86
CA ASP A 134 13.09 6.82 -4.09
C ASP A 134 11.83 7.54 -4.64
N GLY A 135 10.66 7.17 -4.12
CA GLY A 135 9.36 7.70 -4.55
C GLY A 135 8.79 7.07 -5.84
N MET A 136 9.55 6.25 -6.56
CA MET A 136 9.11 5.60 -7.80
C MET A 136 8.24 4.38 -7.48
N VAL A 137 6.95 4.62 -7.25
CA VAL A 137 6.01 3.56 -6.89
C VAL A 137 5.47 2.83 -8.11
N ASP A 138 5.89 1.59 -8.26
CA ASP A 138 5.33 0.59 -9.17
C ASP A 138 4.51 -0.44 -8.38
N THR A 139 3.29 -0.72 -8.82
CA THR A 139 2.33 -1.57 -8.10
C THR A 139 2.71 -3.05 -8.16
N ALA A 140 3.35 -3.51 -9.23
CA ALA A 140 3.86 -4.87 -9.32
C ALA A 140 5.04 -5.10 -8.35
N ARG A 141 5.94 -4.12 -8.21
CA ARG A 141 7.01 -4.12 -7.20
C ARG A 141 6.46 -4.06 -5.78
N LEU A 142 5.46 -3.21 -5.53
CA LEU A 142 4.76 -3.15 -4.25
C LEU A 142 4.12 -4.51 -3.91
N ALA A 143 3.48 -5.17 -4.87
CA ALA A 143 2.89 -6.49 -4.67
C ALA A 143 3.95 -7.55 -4.33
N ARG A 144 5.12 -7.54 -5.00
CA ARG A 144 6.23 -8.44 -4.66
C ARG A 144 6.76 -8.19 -3.25
N PHE A 145 6.96 -6.92 -2.89
CA PHE A 145 7.41 -6.52 -1.55
C PHE A 145 6.44 -6.99 -0.47
N VAL A 146 5.13 -6.76 -0.66
CA VAL A 146 4.07 -7.20 0.27
C VAL A 146 4.02 -8.73 0.39
N ARG A 147 4.15 -9.47 -0.72
CA ARG A 147 4.20 -10.95 -0.67
C ARG A 147 5.40 -11.45 0.12
N ALA A 148 6.59 -10.91 -0.15
CA ALA A 148 7.82 -11.28 0.55
C ALA A 148 7.75 -10.96 2.04
N TYR A 149 7.18 -9.81 2.42
CA TYR A 149 6.95 -9.47 3.82
C TYR A 149 6.04 -10.48 4.51
N GLN A 150 4.92 -10.82 3.86
CA GLN A 150 3.93 -11.72 4.44
C GLN A 150 4.47 -13.14 4.67
N GLU A 151 5.53 -13.58 3.97
CA GLU A 151 6.19 -14.88 4.20
C GLU A 151 6.47 -15.16 5.68
N LEU A 152 6.85 -14.13 6.44
CA LEU A 152 7.12 -14.25 7.87
C LEU A 152 6.06 -13.57 8.75
N ALA A 153 5.41 -12.51 8.27
CA ALA A 153 4.46 -11.73 9.06
C ALA A 153 3.17 -11.44 8.27
N PRO A 154 2.09 -12.25 8.44
CA PRO A 154 0.81 -12.02 7.77
C PRO A 154 0.26 -10.62 8.04
N LEU A 155 -0.24 -9.97 6.99
CA LEU A 155 -0.97 -8.71 7.07
C LEU A 155 -2.47 -8.99 7.15
N THR A 156 -3.20 -8.20 7.92
CA THR A 156 -4.66 -8.28 7.91
C THR A 156 -5.22 -7.79 6.57
N MET A 157 -6.42 -8.22 6.21
CA MET A 157 -7.15 -7.64 5.09
C MET A 157 -7.32 -6.13 5.26
N GLY A 158 -7.51 -5.65 6.49
CA GLY A 158 -7.55 -4.22 6.82
C GLY A 158 -6.24 -3.49 6.52
N GLU A 159 -5.07 -4.08 6.81
CA GLU A 159 -3.79 -3.49 6.43
C GLU A 159 -3.63 -3.42 4.92
N LEU A 160 -4.01 -4.48 4.19
CA LEU A 160 -3.94 -4.51 2.73
C LEU A 160 -4.84 -3.46 2.07
N TRP A 161 -6.04 -3.23 2.60
CA TRP A 161 -6.95 -2.16 2.13
C TRP A 161 -6.48 -0.76 2.51
N ALA A 162 -5.74 -0.61 3.62
CA ALA A 162 -5.16 0.67 4.01
C ALA A 162 -3.97 1.07 3.11
N LEU A 163 -3.18 0.07 2.68
CA LEU A 163 -1.90 0.26 2.00
C LEU A 163 -1.93 1.31 0.86
N PRO A 164 -2.89 1.31 -0.07
CA PRO A 164 -2.91 2.27 -1.19
C PRO A 164 -2.97 3.72 -0.73
N THR A 165 -3.73 3.97 0.33
CA THR A 165 -3.93 5.30 0.87
C THR A 165 -2.76 5.72 1.75
N ILE A 166 -2.17 4.76 2.46
CA ILE A 166 -0.97 4.98 3.26
C ILE A 166 0.24 5.27 2.36
N VAL A 167 0.42 4.58 1.24
CA VAL A 167 1.50 4.89 0.28
C VAL A 167 1.31 6.30 -0.31
N ARG A 168 0.08 6.74 -0.60
CA ARG A 168 -0.20 8.12 -1.02
C ARG A 168 0.24 9.13 0.05
N LEU A 169 -0.09 8.89 1.32
CA LEU A 169 0.34 9.76 2.42
C LEU A 169 1.87 9.86 2.46
N VAL A 170 2.56 8.73 2.38
CA VAL A 170 4.03 8.67 2.43
C VAL A 170 4.66 9.37 1.21
N LEU A 171 4.05 9.30 0.03
CA LEU A 171 4.50 10.08 -1.13
C LEU A 171 4.29 11.59 -0.95
N LEU A 172 3.23 12.01 -0.24
CA LEU A 172 3.04 13.42 0.12
C LEU A 172 4.08 13.87 1.16
N GLU A 173 4.43 13.02 2.14
CA GLU A 173 5.52 13.28 3.08
C GLU A 173 6.85 13.43 2.34
N LEU A 174 7.16 12.53 1.40
CA LEU A 174 8.39 12.59 0.62
C LEU A 174 8.45 13.81 -0.29
N LEU A 175 7.34 14.17 -0.93
CA LEU A 175 7.25 15.37 -1.75
C LEU A 175 7.43 16.64 -0.91
N ALA A 176 6.79 16.69 0.26
CA ALA A 176 6.95 17.79 1.22
C ALA A 176 8.41 17.94 1.69
N GLN A 177 9.09 16.83 1.96
CA GLN A 177 10.53 16.83 2.27
C GLN A 177 11.37 17.33 1.09
N ALA A 178 11.00 16.99 -0.15
CA ALA A 178 11.75 17.42 -1.33
C ALA A 178 11.71 18.93 -1.55
N VAL A 179 10.62 19.61 -1.16
CA VAL A 179 10.39 21.04 -1.40
C VAL A 179 10.53 21.90 -0.14
N SER A 180 10.70 21.29 1.04
CA SER A 180 10.70 21.98 2.33
C SER A 180 11.79 23.04 2.45
N ALA A 181 12.97 22.81 1.85
CA ALA A 181 14.08 23.76 1.90
C ALA A 181 13.76 25.07 1.16
N ASP A 182 12.91 25.02 0.13
CA ASP A 182 12.53 26.18 -0.67
C ASP A 182 11.47 27.06 0.04
N VAL A 183 10.78 26.50 1.05
CA VAL A 183 9.72 27.15 1.85
C VAL A 183 9.92 26.91 3.34
N ALA A 184 11.16 27.08 3.79
CA ALA A 184 11.55 26.81 5.18
C ALA A 184 10.86 27.76 6.17
N GLU A 185 10.54 28.99 5.76
CA GLU A 185 9.85 29.98 6.58
C GLU A 185 8.38 29.61 6.84
N GLU A 186 7.78 28.84 5.92
CA GLU A 186 6.39 28.38 5.98
C GLU A 186 6.24 26.99 6.62
N MET A 187 7.32 26.39 7.12
CA MET A 187 7.32 25.05 7.71
C MET A 187 6.37 24.94 8.92
N PRO A 188 5.30 24.11 8.84
CA PRO A 188 4.40 23.92 9.97
C PRO A 188 5.09 23.22 11.14
N ALA A 189 4.77 23.66 12.36
CA ALA A 189 5.33 23.06 13.58
C ALA A 189 5.01 21.55 13.68
N GLY A 190 6.02 20.75 14.07
CA GLY A 190 5.88 19.32 14.31
C GLY A 190 5.94 18.42 13.06
N LEU A 191 6.21 19.00 11.89
CA LEU A 191 6.37 18.26 10.63
C LEU A 191 7.81 17.75 10.41
N GLU A 192 8.82 18.47 10.94
CA GLU A 192 10.25 18.18 10.71
C GLU A 192 10.68 16.75 11.10
N PRO A 193 10.28 16.17 12.25
CA PRO A 193 10.72 14.82 12.63
C PRO A 193 10.21 13.71 11.70
N VAL A 194 9.26 14.06 10.82
CA VAL A 194 8.56 13.13 9.94
C VAL A 194 9.10 13.22 8.52
N LEU A 195 9.52 14.42 8.11
CA LEU A 195 10.20 14.73 6.85
C LEU A 195 11.67 14.29 6.86
N ASP A 196 11.90 13.08 7.35
CA ASP A 196 13.20 12.41 7.36
C ASP A 196 13.02 11.00 6.78
N LEU A 197 12.44 10.94 5.58
CA LEU A 197 12.46 9.73 4.78
C LEU A 197 13.86 9.60 4.17
N PRO A 198 14.54 8.45 4.39
CA PRO A 198 15.80 8.20 3.72
C PRO A 198 15.56 8.11 2.21
N VAL A 199 16.41 8.79 1.46
CA VAL A 199 16.49 8.78 -0.01
C VAL A 199 17.95 8.59 -0.43
N SER A 200 18.16 8.17 -1.67
CA SER A 200 19.52 8.07 -2.23
C SER A 200 20.27 9.41 -2.16
N GLU A 201 21.47 9.42 -1.57
CA GLU A 201 22.26 10.64 -1.26
C GLU A 201 22.50 11.59 -2.45
N ASN A 202 22.54 11.08 -3.68
CA ASN A 202 22.81 11.85 -4.90
C ASN A 202 21.58 12.01 -5.81
N LEU A 203 20.38 11.71 -5.30
CA LEU A 203 19.17 11.89 -6.08
C LEU A 203 18.84 13.37 -6.20
N ALA A 204 18.83 13.88 -7.43
CA ALA A 204 18.44 15.25 -7.69
C ALA A 204 16.98 15.51 -7.25
N GLN A 205 16.72 16.67 -6.66
CA GLN A 205 15.39 17.10 -6.22
C GLN A 205 14.34 16.95 -7.33
N VAL A 206 14.67 17.36 -8.57
CA VAL A 206 13.79 17.22 -9.74
C VAL A 206 13.38 15.77 -10.02
N ALA A 207 14.31 14.82 -9.83
CA ALA A 207 14.03 13.40 -10.03
C ALA A 207 13.12 12.88 -8.92
N LEU A 208 13.35 13.29 -7.67
CA LEU A 208 12.53 12.90 -6.52
C LEU A 208 11.09 13.41 -6.64
N VAL A 209 10.91 14.70 -6.97
CA VAL A 209 9.58 15.29 -7.21
C VAL A 209 8.89 14.56 -8.37
N GLY A 210 9.57 14.38 -9.50
CA GLY A 210 9.04 13.67 -10.65
C GLY A 210 8.68 12.21 -10.36
N ASN A 211 9.46 11.52 -9.52
CA ASN A 211 9.16 10.16 -9.05
C ASN A 211 7.88 10.15 -8.20
N CYS A 212 7.75 11.07 -7.24
CA CYS A 212 6.57 11.15 -6.38
C CYS A 212 5.29 11.39 -7.19
N ILE A 213 5.32 12.32 -8.14
CA ILE A 213 4.18 12.61 -9.02
C ILE A 213 3.81 11.39 -9.87
N ARG A 214 4.80 10.70 -10.47
CA ARG A 214 4.56 9.47 -11.23
C ARG A 214 4.00 8.35 -10.34
N GLY A 215 4.50 8.21 -9.12
CA GLY A 215 3.98 7.27 -8.12
C GLY A 215 2.52 7.54 -7.76
N LEU A 216 2.16 8.81 -7.49
CA LEU A 216 0.78 9.20 -7.22
C LEU A 216 -0.17 8.88 -8.40
N ARG A 217 0.28 9.11 -9.64
CA ARG A 217 -0.47 8.75 -10.85
C ARG A 217 -0.62 7.23 -11.01
N SER A 218 0.45 6.48 -10.81
CA SER A 218 0.46 5.01 -10.83
C SER A 218 -0.58 4.44 -9.85
N LEU A 219 -0.57 4.93 -8.60
CA LEU A 219 -1.55 4.52 -7.58
C LEU A 219 -3.00 4.88 -7.94
N ALA A 220 -3.22 5.97 -8.69
CA ALA A 220 -4.55 6.40 -9.10
C ALA A 220 -5.12 5.58 -10.26
N ALA A 221 -4.26 4.98 -11.10
CA ALA A 221 -4.65 4.14 -12.23
C ALA A 221 -4.78 2.65 -11.89
N GLU A 222 -4.25 2.22 -10.74
CA GLU A 222 -4.25 0.81 -10.33
C GLU A 222 -5.65 0.25 -10.01
N ASP A 223 -5.91 -0.98 -10.46
CA ASP A 223 -7.04 -1.79 -10.00
C ASP A 223 -6.73 -2.38 -8.61
N TRP A 224 -7.18 -1.67 -7.58
CA TRP A 224 -6.94 -2.06 -6.19
C TRP A 224 -7.69 -3.33 -5.78
N GLU A 225 -8.77 -3.70 -6.47
CA GLU A 225 -9.46 -4.98 -6.23
C GLU A 225 -8.58 -6.14 -6.70
N ALA A 226 -8.04 -6.03 -7.91
CA ALA A 226 -7.11 -7.02 -8.45
C ALA A 226 -5.80 -7.08 -7.65
N PHE A 227 -5.24 -5.92 -7.27
CA PHE A 227 -4.05 -5.86 -6.41
C PHE A 227 -4.30 -6.60 -5.08
N PHE A 228 -5.40 -6.29 -4.40
CA PHE A 228 -5.77 -6.92 -3.13
C PHE A 228 -5.89 -8.44 -3.27
N GLU A 229 -6.62 -8.91 -4.28
CA GLU A 229 -6.78 -10.34 -4.51
C GLU A 229 -5.46 -11.05 -4.83
N GLY A 230 -4.54 -10.34 -5.49
CA GLY A 230 -3.21 -10.86 -5.77
C GLY A 230 -2.39 -11.08 -4.51
N VAL A 231 -2.45 -10.17 -3.53
CA VAL A 231 -1.58 -10.21 -2.35
C VAL A 231 -2.23 -10.78 -1.09
N SER A 232 -3.56 -10.92 -1.06
CA SER A 232 -4.30 -11.41 0.10
C SER A 232 -4.18 -12.93 0.26
N ARG A 233 -3.63 -13.34 1.40
CA ARG A 233 -3.52 -14.77 1.78
C ARG A 233 -4.88 -15.40 2.07
N VAL A 234 -5.77 -14.65 2.72
CA VAL A 234 -7.15 -15.07 2.96
C VAL A 234 -7.86 -15.35 1.64
N GLU A 235 -7.72 -14.45 0.65
CA GLU A 235 -8.30 -14.66 -0.68
C GLU A 235 -7.72 -15.90 -1.37
N ALA A 236 -6.40 -16.09 -1.29
CA ALA A 236 -5.74 -17.26 -1.86
C ALA A 236 -6.20 -18.59 -1.22
N LEU A 237 -6.53 -18.59 0.07
CA LEU A 237 -7.11 -19.74 0.77
C LEU A 237 -8.55 -19.98 0.36
N LEU A 238 -9.41 -18.97 0.42
CA LEU A 238 -10.83 -19.11 0.08
C LEU A 238 -11.06 -19.55 -1.38
N ARG A 239 -10.14 -19.18 -2.29
CA ARG A 239 -10.15 -19.69 -3.68
C ARG A 239 -9.95 -21.20 -3.81
N GLN A 240 -9.49 -21.88 -2.77
CA GLN A 240 -9.39 -23.34 -2.71
C GLN A 240 -10.73 -24.01 -2.34
N ASP A 241 -11.82 -23.23 -2.32
CA ASP A 241 -13.19 -23.71 -2.15
C ASP A 241 -13.46 -24.95 -3.02
N PRO A 242 -13.75 -26.11 -2.39
CA PRO A 242 -13.82 -27.35 -3.14
C PRO A 242 -15.04 -27.37 -4.08
N SER A 243 -16.13 -26.64 -3.78
CA SER A 243 -17.25 -26.54 -4.71
C SER A 243 -16.90 -25.79 -6.01
N GLY A 244 -15.81 -25.03 -6.05
CA GLY A 244 -15.41 -24.20 -7.19
C GLY A 244 -16.33 -22.99 -7.42
N VAL A 245 -17.24 -22.71 -6.48
CA VAL A 245 -18.19 -21.59 -6.57
C VAL A 245 -17.50 -20.29 -6.19
N TYR A 246 -16.75 -20.27 -5.08
CA TYR A 246 -16.10 -19.05 -4.59
C TYR A 246 -15.24 -18.35 -5.66
N PRO A 247 -14.34 -19.02 -6.40
CA PRO A 247 -13.49 -18.36 -7.41
C PRO A 247 -14.26 -17.75 -8.59
N ARG A 248 -15.52 -18.15 -8.79
CA ARG A 248 -16.38 -17.69 -9.90
C ARG A 248 -17.33 -16.58 -9.47
N MET A 249 -17.36 -16.23 -8.18
CA MET A 249 -18.20 -15.16 -7.65
C MET A 249 -17.65 -13.79 -8.04
N ASP A 250 -18.55 -12.82 -8.18
CA ASP A 250 -18.18 -11.42 -8.31
C ASP A 250 -17.44 -10.91 -7.06
N PHE A 251 -16.73 -9.79 -7.22
CA PHE A 251 -15.92 -9.21 -6.16
C PHE A 251 -16.73 -8.86 -4.91
N GLN A 252 -17.94 -8.30 -5.06
CA GLN A 252 -18.77 -7.88 -3.93
C GLN A 252 -19.23 -9.08 -3.10
N THR A 253 -19.62 -10.16 -3.77
CA THR A 253 -19.99 -11.41 -3.11
C THR A 253 -18.81 -11.99 -2.34
N ARG A 254 -17.61 -12.09 -2.96
CA ARG A 254 -16.41 -12.55 -2.25
C ARG A 254 -16.03 -11.63 -1.08
N ASN A 255 -16.28 -10.33 -1.21
CA ASN A 255 -16.02 -9.38 -0.14
C ASN A 255 -16.86 -9.65 1.12
N ARG A 256 -18.12 -10.09 0.96
CA ARG A 256 -18.97 -10.48 2.11
C ARG A 256 -18.38 -11.66 2.89
N TYR A 257 -17.79 -12.62 2.17
CA TYR A 257 -17.16 -13.79 2.79
C TYR A 257 -15.89 -13.38 3.54
N ARG A 258 -15.09 -12.49 2.95
CA ARG A 258 -13.92 -11.90 3.61
C ARG A 258 -14.29 -11.08 4.85
N GLN A 259 -15.40 -10.34 4.82
CA GLN A 259 -15.92 -9.66 6.01
C GLN A 259 -16.28 -10.64 7.12
N ALA A 260 -16.94 -11.77 6.80
CA ALA A 260 -17.22 -12.80 7.79
C ALA A 260 -15.94 -13.39 8.41
N VAL A 261 -14.89 -13.58 7.61
CA VAL A 261 -13.57 -14.00 8.13
C VAL A 261 -12.99 -12.94 9.08
N GLU A 262 -13.05 -11.66 8.73
CA GLU A 262 -12.58 -10.57 9.59
C GLU A 262 -13.35 -10.50 10.92
N GLU A 263 -14.67 -10.67 10.87
CA GLU A 263 -15.56 -10.69 12.05
C GLU A 263 -15.25 -11.85 12.99
N LEU A 264 -15.07 -13.06 12.44
CA LEU A 264 -14.68 -14.25 13.20
C LEU A 264 -13.28 -14.10 13.81
N ALA A 265 -12.35 -13.47 13.08
CA ALA A 265 -10.98 -13.25 13.51
C ALA A 265 -10.82 -12.08 14.51
N ARG A 266 -11.87 -11.27 14.73
CA ARG A 266 -11.85 -10.06 15.57
C ARG A 266 -10.71 -9.10 15.24
N GLY A 267 -10.22 -9.11 14.00
CA GLY A 267 -9.13 -8.26 13.53
C GLY A 267 -7.71 -8.68 13.96
N GLU A 268 -7.50 -9.91 14.45
CA GLU A 268 -6.17 -10.44 14.70
C GLU A 268 -5.56 -11.08 13.41
N PRO A 269 -4.38 -10.63 12.92
CA PRO A 269 -3.85 -11.07 11.61
C PRO A 269 -3.59 -12.57 11.48
N ALA A 270 -3.03 -13.20 12.50
CA ALA A 270 -2.78 -14.64 12.47
C ALA A 270 -4.09 -15.46 12.50
N VAL A 271 -5.17 -14.84 12.98
CA VAL A 271 -6.48 -15.48 13.13
C VAL A 271 -7.27 -15.39 11.82
N GLU A 272 -7.14 -14.30 11.03
CA GLU A 272 -7.80 -14.20 9.72
C GLU A 272 -7.40 -15.35 8.78
N GLU A 273 -6.09 -15.63 8.68
CA GLU A 273 -5.59 -16.73 7.85
C GLU A 273 -6.03 -18.11 8.39
N GLU A 274 -6.03 -18.28 9.70
CA GLU A 274 -6.46 -19.53 10.34
C GLU A 274 -7.95 -19.80 10.16
N VAL A 275 -8.80 -18.78 10.33
CA VAL A 275 -10.25 -18.89 10.09
C VAL A 275 -10.52 -19.28 8.64
N ALA A 276 -9.82 -18.66 7.67
CA ALA A 276 -9.96 -19.03 6.27
C ALA A 276 -9.52 -20.48 6.00
N ARG A 277 -8.40 -20.91 6.61
CA ARG A 277 -7.87 -22.27 6.48
C ARG A 277 -8.83 -23.32 7.07
N GLN A 278 -9.37 -23.06 8.26
CA GLN A 278 -10.35 -23.94 8.92
C GLN A 278 -11.64 -24.03 8.11
N THR A 279 -12.14 -22.90 7.61
CA THR A 279 -13.32 -22.84 6.74
C THR A 279 -13.15 -23.74 5.50
N VAL A 280 -12.00 -23.65 4.83
CA VAL A 280 -11.71 -24.48 3.66
C VAL A 280 -11.60 -25.95 4.04
N ALA A 281 -10.97 -26.28 5.16
CA ALA A 281 -10.85 -27.65 5.65
C ALA A 281 -12.22 -28.28 5.97
N LEU A 282 -13.12 -27.52 6.60
CA LEU A 282 -14.50 -27.93 6.86
C LEU A 282 -15.27 -28.17 5.55
N ALA A 283 -15.15 -27.26 4.57
CA ALA A 283 -15.75 -27.43 3.25
C ALA A 283 -15.21 -28.67 2.50
N GLN A 284 -13.90 -28.95 2.62
CA GLN A 284 -13.31 -30.15 2.03
C GLN A 284 -13.83 -31.42 2.67
N ARG A 285 -13.99 -31.42 4.01
CA ARG A 285 -14.58 -32.53 4.75
C ARG A 285 -16.04 -32.76 4.36
N GLY A 286 -16.85 -31.71 4.35
CA GLY A 286 -18.26 -31.77 3.95
C GLY A 286 -18.46 -32.27 2.52
N ARG A 287 -17.53 -31.98 1.60
CA ARG A 287 -17.53 -32.56 0.25
C ARG A 287 -17.19 -34.06 0.23
N ARG A 288 -16.26 -34.52 1.06
CA ARG A 288 -15.85 -35.93 1.12
C ARG A 288 -16.89 -36.83 1.79
N GLU A 289 -17.58 -36.31 2.80
CA GLU A 289 -18.59 -37.05 3.57
C GLU A 289 -19.90 -37.29 2.80
N GLY A 290 -20.06 -36.74 1.60
CA GLY A 290 -21.03 -37.21 0.61
C GLY A 290 -22.50 -37.13 1.03
N GLU A 291 -22.85 -36.28 1.99
CA GLU A 291 -24.26 -36.04 2.37
C GLU A 291 -25.06 -35.37 1.24
N PRO A 292 -26.40 -35.57 1.18
CA PRO A 292 -27.26 -35.04 0.10
C PRO A 292 -27.33 -33.50 0.05
N ALA A 293 -26.61 -32.78 0.90
CA ALA A 293 -26.54 -31.33 0.95
C ALA A 293 -25.27 -30.83 0.22
N PRO A 294 -25.33 -30.52 -1.09
CA PRO A 294 -24.19 -29.99 -1.86
C PRO A 294 -23.59 -28.69 -1.28
N ARG A 295 -24.28 -28.06 -0.33
CA ARG A 295 -23.88 -26.82 0.35
C ARG A 295 -22.74 -27.02 1.35
N ARG A 296 -22.61 -28.18 2.01
CA ARG A 296 -21.50 -28.45 2.96
C ARG A 296 -20.14 -28.54 2.27
N GLY A 297 -20.11 -28.67 0.95
CA GLY A 297 -18.90 -28.62 0.14
C GLY A 297 -18.44 -27.20 -0.22
N HIS A 298 -19.10 -26.15 0.28
CA HIS A 298 -18.80 -24.77 -0.06
C HIS A 298 -18.41 -23.94 1.18
N VAL A 299 -17.38 -23.11 1.06
CA VAL A 299 -16.90 -22.22 2.14
C VAL A 299 -17.99 -21.30 2.70
N GLY A 300 -18.96 -20.88 1.89
CA GLY A 300 -20.04 -19.99 2.31
C GLY A 300 -21.00 -20.60 3.33
N TYR A 301 -21.11 -21.94 3.37
CA TYR A 301 -21.94 -22.61 4.37
C TYR A 301 -21.41 -22.39 5.79
N TYR A 302 -20.08 -22.34 5.93
CA TYR A 302 -19.39 -22.17 7.21
C TYR A 302 -19.16 -20.69 7.56
N LEU A 303 -19.06 -19.80 6.57
CA LEU A 303 -18.87 -18.37 6.83
C LEU A 303 -20.17 -17.59 7.03
N LEU A 304 -21.27 -17.97 6.39
CA LEU A 304 -22.47 -17.13 6.31
C LEU A 304 -23.78 -17.86 6.60
N ASP A 305 -23.76 -19.19 6.75
CA ASP A 305 -24.97 -20.01 6.92
C ASP A 305 -24.86 -20.87 8.19
N ARG A 306 -25.65 -21.94 8.29
CA ARG A 306 -25.79 -22.81 9.46
C ARG A 306 -24.49 -23.46 9.96
N GLY A 307 -23.46 -23.56 9.12
CA GLY A 307 -22.14 -24.07 9.50
C GLY A 307 -21.30 -23.08 10.32
N HIS A 308 -21.77 -21.84 10.51
CA HIS A 308 -21.04 -20.80 11.26
C HIS A 308 -20.80 -21.13 12.74
N ALA A 309 -21.57 -22.05 13.32
CA ALA A 309 -21.41 -22.47 14.71
C ALA A 309 -20.46 -23.67 14.91
N GLU A 310 -19.98 -24.28 13.81
CA GLU A 310 -19.04 -25.42 13.80
C GLU A 310 -17.59 -24.94 13.81
#